data_AF-A0A831LUS9-F1
#
_entry.id   AF-A0A831LUS9-F1
#
_cell.length_a   1.000
_cell.length_b   1.000
_cell.length_c   1.000
_cell.angle_alpha   90.00
_cell.angle_beta   90.00
_cell.angle_gamma   90.00
#
_symmetry.space_group_name_H-M   'P 1'
#
loop_
_entity.id
_entity.type
_entity.pdbx_description
1 polymer ?
#
loop_
_entity_poly.entity_id
_entity_poly.type
_entity_poly.pdbx_seq_one_letter_code
_entity_poly.pdbx_strand_id
1 'polypeptide(L)'
;MINNWRNSSQFLMPAVKQKTQKGKYDIYPTHVLEDGKIYKGFESLANELIQHRTILMDGFIGVFFEDFRKNLQKYFDQKKLNVHWVDTSTALKSEAEIEKMIAPFLGGNDPLFGTRTN
;
A
#
# COMPACT_ATOMS: atom_id res chain seq x y z
N MET A 1 -10.52 18.07 6.15
CA MET A 1 -9.44 18.73 5.41
C MET A 1 -8.93 17.75 4.35
N ILE A 2 -8.71 18.21 3.12
CA ILE A 2 -8.07 17.39 2.08
C ILE A 2 -6.58 17.40 2.39
N ASN A 3 -6.06 16.31 2.97
CA ASN A 3 -4.62 16.18 3.16
C ASN A 3 -3.96 15.96 1.80
N ASN A 4 -3.04 16.85 1.42
CA ASN A 4 -2.29 16.71 0.17
C ASN A 4 -1.10 15.77 0.39
N TRP A 5 -1.32 14.46 0.23
CA TRP A 5 -0.29 13.43 0.39
C TRP A 5 0.66 13.28 -0.82
N ARG A 6 0.40 13.99 -1.92
CA ARG A 6 1.19 13.89 -3.15
C ARG A 6 2.17 15.05 -3.29
N ASN A 7 3.45 14.74 -3.35
CA ASN A 7 4.48 15.67 -3.82
C ASN A 7 4.85 15.36 -5.28
N SER A 8 3.94 15.68 -6.20
CA SER A 8 4.13 15.45 -7.64
C SER A 8 3.33 16.47 -8.46
N SER A 9 3.92 16.93 -9.56
CA SER A 9 3.26 17.77 -10.58
C SER A 9 2.40 16.94 -11.55
N GLN A 10 2.46 15.61 -11.47
CA GLN A 10 1.66 14.74 -12.33
C GLN A 10 0.19 14.78 -11.90
N PHE A 11 -0.72 14.90 -12.87
CA PHE A 11 -2.15 14.80 -12.63
C PHE A 11 -2.54 13.41 -12.11
N LEU A 12 -3.63 13.35 -11.35
CA LEU A 12 -4.28 12.08 -11.01
C LEU A 12 -4.83 11.44 -12.28
N MET A 13 -4.57 10.14 -12.46
CA MET A 13 -5.28 9.38 -13.49
C MET A 13 -6.77 9.36 -13.14
N PRO A 14 -7.68 9.65 -14.08
CA PRO A 14 -9.10 9.62 -13.80
C PRO A 14 -9.55 8.20 -13.46
N ALA A 15 -10.37 8.05 -12.42
CA ALA A 15 -10.93 6.76 -12.03
C ALA A 15 -11.80 6.12 -13.14
N VAL A 16 -12.38 6.96 -14.00
CA VAL A 16 -13.12 6.54 -15.19
C VAL A 16 -12.51 7.23 -16.40
N LYS A 17 -11.93 6.44 -17.30
CA LYS A 17 -11.37 6.93 -18.55
C LYS A 17 -12.48 7.42 -19.48
N GLN A 18 -12.33 8.64 -19.99
CA GLN A 18 -13.20 9.16 -21.05
C GLN A 18 -12.78 8.57 -22.40
N LYS A 19 -13.74 8.42 -23.33
CA LYS A 19 -13.43 7.97 -24.68
C LYS A 19 -12.61 9.02 -25.42
N THR A 20 -11.42 8.63 -25.89
CA THR A 20 -10.60 9.48 -26.75
C THR A 20 -11.20 9.57 -28.14
N GLN A 21 -11.27 10.78 -28.71
CA GLN A 21 -11.75 10.98 -30.07
C GLN A 21 -10.80 10.32 -31.08
N LYS A 22 -11.37 9.70 -32.12
CA LYS A 22 -10.58 9.08 -33.19
C LYS A 22 -9.62 10.10 -33.81
N GLY A 23 -8.35 9.72 -33.97
CA GLY A 23 -7.30 10.57 -34.54
C GLY A 23 -6.64 11.53 -33.55
N LYS A 24 -7.01 11.52 -32.26
CA LYS A 24 -6.29 12.24 -31.20
C LYS A 24 -5.42 11.31 -30.37
N TYR A 25 -4.35 11.86 -29.80
CA TYR A 25 -3.46 11.12 -28.91
C TYR A 25 -4.17 10.78 -27.60
N ASP A 26 -4.07 9.51 -27.20
CA ASP A 26 -4.62 9.01 -25.94
C ASP A 26 -3.54 9.00 -24.87
N ILE A 27 -3.61 9.95 -23.92
CA ILE A 27 -2.67 10.05 -22.81
C ILE A 27 -2.88 8.95 -21.74
N TYR A 28 -3.96 8.16 -21.84
CA TYR A 28 -4.25 7.05 -20.94
C TYR A 28 -4.51 5.77 -21.76
N PRO A 29 -3.53 5.25 -22.51
CA PRO A 29 -3.73 4.03 -23.30
C PRO A 29 -4.14 2.87 -22.39
N THR A 30 -5.15 2.11 -22.79
CA THR A 30 -5.70 1.00 -22.00
C THR A 30 -5.97 -0.20 -22.88
N HIS A 31 -5.73 -1.39 -22.35
CA HIS A 31 -6.21 -2.64 -22.94
C HIS A 31 -7.47 -3.09 -22.21
N VAL A 32 -8.46 -3.59 -22.96
CA VAL A 32 -9.68 -4.16 -22.36
C VAL A 32 -9.35 -5.56 -21.86
N LEU A 33 -9.73 -5.85 -20.62
CA LEU A 33 -9.63 -7.18 -20.04
C LEU A 33 -11.00 -7.87 -20.09
N GLU A 34 -11.00 -9.20 -20.02
CA GLU A 34 -12.21 -9.97 -19.80
C GLU A 34 -12.89 -9.58 -18.48
N ASP A 35 -14.21 -9.72 -18.44
CA ASP A 35 -14.97 -9.51 -17.22
C ASP A 35 -14.56 -10.50 -16.11
N GLY A 36 -14.65 -10.05 -14.85
CA GLY A 36 -14.34 -10.87 -13.67
C GLY A 36 -12.85 -11.09 -13.39
N LYS A 37 -11.94 -10.46 -14.15
CA LYS A 37 -10.49 -10.54 -13.88
C LYS A 37 -10.01 -9.53 -12.84
N ILE A 38 -10.63 -8.36 -12.79
CA ILE A 38 -10.28 -7.29 -11.84
C ILE A 38 -11.55 -6.77 -11.18
N TYR A 39 -11.58 -6.83 -9.86
CA TYR A 39 -12.66 -6.30 -9.03
C TYR A 39 -12.26 -4.96 -8.42
N LYS A 40 -13.26 -4.15 -8.04
CA LYS A 40 -13.04 -2.81 -7.49
C LYS A 40 -13.76 -2.61 -6.16
N GLY A 41 -13.13 -1.84 -5.28
CA GLY A 41 -13.70 -1.41 -4.01
C GLY A 41 -13.59 -2.44 -2.89
N PHE A 42 -13.79 -1.97 -1.66
CA PHE A 42 -13.62 -2.77 -0.46
C PHE A 42 -14.67 -3.86 -0.27
N GLU A 43 -15.87 -3.70 -0.82
CA GLU A 43 -16.91 -4.74 -0.74
C GLU A 43 -16.53 -6.02 -1.47
N SER A 44 -16.08 -5.88 -2.74
CA SER A 44 -15.67 -7.02 -3.55
C SER A 44 -14.45 -7.70 -2.96
N LEU A 45 -13.49 -6.92 -2.47
CA LEU A 45 -12.34 -7.43 -1.75
C LEU A 45 -12.75 -8.17 -0.46
N ALA A 46 -13.63 -7.60 0.36
CA ALA A 46 -14.12 -8.27 1.57
C ALA A 46 -14.83 -9.59 1.23
N ASN A 47 -15.65 -9.64 0.18
CA ASN A 47 -16.31 -10.86 -0.28
C ASN A 47 -15.33 -11.96 -0.71
N GLU A 48 -14.17 -11.59 -1.26
CA GLU A 48 -13.10 -12.53 -1.59
C GLU A 48 -12.40 -13.02 -0.32
N LEU A 49 -12.00 -12.08 0.53
CA LEU A 49 -11.21 -12.37 1.74
C LEU A 49 -11.92 -13.32 2.71
N ILE A 50 -13.24 -13.20 2.89
CA ILE A 50 -14.00 -14.05 3.83
C ILE A 50 -14.02 -15.53 3.44
N GLN A 51 -13.61 -15.88 2.22
CA GLN A 51 -13.47 -17.26 1.79
C GLN A 51 -12.23 -17.94 2.42
N HIS A 52 -11.34 -17.14 3.02
CA HIS A 52 -10.12 -17.61 3.65
C HIS A 52 -10.17 -17.41 5.16
N ARG A 53 -9.71 -18.43 5.90
CA ARG A 53 -9.65 -18.37 7.38
C ARG A 53 -8.57 -17.42 7.89
N THR A 54 -7.43 -17.37 7.20
CA THR A 54 -6.27 -16.57 7.58
C THR A 54 -5.74 -15.88 6.36
N ILE A 55 -5.47 -14.58 6.48
CA ILE A 55 -4.98 -13.74 5.39
C ILE A 55 -3.74 -13.02 5.90
N LEU A 56 -2.67 -13.08 5.12
CA LEU A 56 -1.50 -12.23 5.32
C LEU A 56 -1.61 -11.05 4.34
N MET A 57 -1.55 -9.83 4.87
CA MET A 57 -1.55 -8.62 4.06
C MET A 57 -0.19 -7.95 4.21
N ASP A 58 0.48 -7.76 3.08
CA ASP A 58 1.72 -7.03 2.98
C ASP A 58 1.57 -5.89 1.97
N GLY A 59 2.39 -4.87 2.10
CA GLY A 59 2.27 -3.64 1.35
C GLY A 59 3.57 -2.87 1.30
N PHE A 60 3.75 -2.13 0.22
CA PHE A 60 4.92 -1.28 0.06
C PHE A 60 4.76 0.05 0.81
N ILE A 61 5.84 0.84 0.88
CA ILE A 61 5.84 2.16 1.48
C ILE A 61 4.69 3.01 0.90
N GLY A 62 3.90 3.61 1.79
CA GLY A 62 2.76 4.47 1.42
C GLY A 62 1.39 3.80 1.45
N VAL A 63 1.30 2.51 1.81
CA VAL A 63 0.01 1.87 2.09
C VAL A 63 -0.56 2.39 3.41
N PHE A 64 -1.77 2.95 3.35
CA PHE A 64 -2.53 3.38 4.53
C PHE A 64 -3.27 2.20 5.17
N PHE A 65 -2.53 1.34 5.88
CA PHE A 65 -3.08 0.11 6.47
C PHE A 65 -4.25 0.37 7.42
N GLU A 66 -4.24 1.45 8.20
CA GLU A 66 -5.36 1.77 9.10
C GLU A 66 -6.64 2.13 8.35
N ASP A 67 -6.56 2.92 7.29
CA ASP A 67 -7.71 3.22 6.42
C ASP A 67 -8.21 1.96 5.71
N PHE A 68 -7.29 1.12 5.25
CA PHE A 68 -7.60 -0.16 4.62
C PHE A 68 -8.37 -1.09 5.59
N ARG A 69 -7.83 -1.26 6.80
CA ARG A 69 -8.44 -2.02 7.90
C ARG A 69 -9.84 -1.51 8.23
N LYS A 70 -9.99 -0.20 8.45
CA LYS A 70 -11.28 0.41 8.78
C LYS A 70 -12.32 0.22 7.68
N ASN A 71 -11.93 0.33 6.41
CA ASN A 71 -12.86 0.15 5.31
C ASN A 71 -13.27 -1.31 5.11
N LEU A 72 -12.36 -2.27 5.29
CA LEU A 72 -12.71 -3.70 5.30
C LEU A 72 -13.61 -4.07 6.50
N GLN A 73 -13.28 -3.57 7.69
CA GLN A 73 -14.03 -3.89 8.91
C GLN A 73 -15.51 -3.54 8.78
N LYS A 74 -15.85 -2.41 8.13
CA LYS A 74 -17.26 -2.04 7.85
C LYS A 74 -18.04 -3.17 7.15
N TYR A 75 -17.43 -3.84 6.17
CA TYR A 75 -18.09 -4.93 5.44
C TYR A 75 -18.10 -6.24 6.24
N PHE A 76 -17.08 -6.49 7.06
CA PHE A 76 -17.07 -7.63 7.97
C PHE A 76 -18.14 -7.51 9.06
N ASP A 77 -18.34 -6.31 9.61
CA ASP A 77 -19.39 -6.02 10.60
C ASP A 77 -20.79 -6.22 10.00
N GLN A 78 -21.02 -5.75 8.76
CA GLN A 78 -22.27 -5.97 8.03
C GLN A 78 -22.60 -7.45 7.86
N LYS A 79 -21.57 -8.28 7.68
CA LYS A 79 -21.67 -9.74 7.59
C LYS A 79 -21.67 -10.44 8.95
N LYS A 80 -21.58 -9.69 10.05
CA LYS A 80 -21.52 -10.19 11.43
C LYS A 80 -20.38 -11.18 11.68
N LEU A 81 -19.24 -10.96 11.02
CA LEU A 81 -18.04 -11.78 11.18
C LEU A 81 -17.21 -11.27 12.36
N ASN A 82 -16.64 -12.21 13.12
CA ASN A 82 -15.63 -11.88 14.11
C ASN A 82 -14.25 -11.93 13.43
N VAL A 83 -13.61 -10.77 13.30
CA VAL A 83 -12.32 -10.63 12.62
C VAL A 83 -11.27 -10.18 13.63
N HIS A 84 -10.18 -10.94 13.69
CA HIS A 84 -9.03 -10.61 14.51
C HIS A 84 -7.92 -9.99 13.64
N TRP A 85 -7.53 -8.75 13.96
CA TRP A 85 -6.45 -8.06 13.29
C TRP A 85 -5.16 -8.17 14.11
N VAL A 86 -4.09 -8.59 13.46
CA VAL A 86 -2.75 -8.62 14.03
C VAL A 86 -1.88 -7.64 13.27
N ASP A 87 -1.37 -6.63 13.96
CA ASP A 87 -0.42 -5.68 13.41
C ASP A 87 1.01 -6.19 13.63
N THR A 88 1.66 -6.62 12.55
CA THR A 88 3.02 -7.16 12.59
C THR A 88 4.06 -6.12 13.00
N SER A 89 3.76 -4.82 12.86
CA SER A 89 4.66 -3.77 13.33
C SER A 89 4.89 -3.82 14.84
N THR A 90 3.93 -4.36 15.60
CA THR A 90 4.04 -4.55 17.05
C THR A 90 5.03 -5.65 17.45
N ALA A 91 5.40 -6.52 16.50
CA ALA A 91 6.44 -7.53 16.70
C ALA A 91 7.85 -7.04 16.29
N LEU A 92 7.95 -5.85 15.69
CA LEU A 92 9.23 -5.27 15.32
C LEU A 92 9.91 -4.64 16.54
N LYS A 93 11.24 -4.66 16.54
CA LYS A 93 12.02 -3.89 17.50
C LYS A 93 11.83 -2.40 17.28
N SER A 94 11.92 -1.61 18.34
CA SER A 94 11.97 -0.17 18.22
C SER A 94 13.21 0.29 17.46
N GLU A 95 13.15 1.46 16.82
CA GLU A 95 14.29 2.06 16.12
C GLU A 95 15.51 2.17 17.05
N ALA A 96 15.32 2.65 18.28
CA ALA A 96 16.39 2.76 19.28
C ALA A 96 17.04 1.42 19.63
N GLU A 97 16.27 0.33 19.70
CA GLU A 97 16.83 -1.01 19.92
C GLU A 97 17.64 -1.48 18.72
N ILE A 98 17.15 -1.24 17.51
CA ILE A 98 17.87 -1.57 16.27
C ILE A 98 19.17 -0.77 16.19
N GLU A 99 19.13 0.55 16.43
CA GLU A 99 20.30 1.43 16.47
C GLU A 99 21.35 0.90 17.46
N LYS A 100 20.93 0.53 18.68
CA LYS A 100 21.83 -0.04 19.68
C LYS A 100 22.43 -1.37 19.23
N MET A 101 21.67 -2.21 18.54
CA MET A 101 22.14 -3.50 18.03
C MET A 101 23.17 -3.33 16.90
N ILE A 102 22.98 -2.35 16.04
CA ILE A 102 23.88 -2.12 14.90
C ILE A 102 25.09 -1.23 15.25
N ALA A 103 24.99 -0.40 16.30
CA ALA A 103 26.03 0.58 16.69
C ALA A 103 27.47 0.02 16.72
N PRO A 104 27.74 -1.19 17.26
CA PRO A 104 29.11 -1.75 17.26
C PRO A 104 29.69 -2.02 15.87
N PHE A 105 28.83 -2.13 14.85
CA PHE A 105 29.21 -2.47 13.47
C PHE A 105 29.24 -1.26 12.53
N LEU A 106 28.86 -0.06 12.99
CA LEU A 106 28.76 1.15 12.16
C LEU A 106 30.06 1.96 12.06
N GLY A 107 31.15 1.53 12.70
CA GLY A 107 32.44 2.26 12.68
C GLY A 107 32.49 3.51 13.56
N GLY A 108 31.41 3.82 14.30
CA GLY A 108 31.34 4.97 15.20
C GLY A 108 31.60 6.29 14.47
N ASN A 109 32.64 7.03 14.89
CA ASN A 109 33.04 8.31 14.30
C ASN A 109 33.93 8.17 13.06
N ASP A 110 34.30 6.94 12.68
CA ASP A 110 35.02 6.64 11.44
C ASP A 110 34.18 5.66 10.60
N PRO A 111 33.05 6.13 10.04
CA PRO A 111 32.18 5.28 9.26
C PRO A 111 32.93 4.82 8.03
N LEU A 112 33.03 3.50 7.87
CA LEU A 112 33.80 2.81 6.84
C LEU A 112 33.16 2.94 5.44
N PHE A 113 32.80 4.15 5.02
CA PHE A 113 32.41 4.41 3.64
C PHE A 113 33.64 4.89 2.88
N GLY A 114 34.06 4.08 1.90
CA GLY A 114 35.20 4.37 1.06
C GLY A 114 35.13 5.76 0.42
N THR A 115 36.25 6.47 0.44
CA THR A 115 36.41 7.73 -0.30
C THR A 115 36.45 7.44 -1.80
N ARG A 116 35.80 8.29 -2.61
CA ARG A 116 36.01 8.26 -4.08
C ARG A 116 37.49 8.56 -4.33
N THR A 117 38.19 7.64 -5.00
CA THR A 117 39.52 7.92 -5.56
C THR A 117 39.41 9.01 -6.62
N ASN A 118 40.28 10.01 -6.53
CA ASN A 118 40.44 11.10 -7.50
C ASN A 118 40.92 10.61 -8.85
#